data_AF-A0AAE1ULX9-F1
#
_entry.id   AF-A0AAE1ULX9-F1
#
_cell.length_a   1.000
_cell.length_b   1.000
_cell.length_c   1.000
_cell.angle_alpha   90.00
_cell.angle_beta   90.00
_cell.angle_gamma   90.00
#
_symmetry.space_group_name_H-M   'P 1'
#
loop_
_entity.id
_entity.type
_entity.pdbx_description
1 polymer ?
#
loop_
_entity_poly.entity_id
_entity_poly.type
_entity_poly.pdbx_seq_one_letter_code
_entity_poly.pdbx_strand_id
1 'polypeptide(L)'
;MSGLFTNATTSPSLTDTSPKSVEDASTPPSSSMQYSVYQVWLIVTISSCYTIFGMNIVWPNILVSHLAVDNTTLFHTQLNLSPSQLDWIGSISSIGSAVMVIPAGWMVGKLGRRRGIIICSFLHTLGWLLMALAFNYYMIILGK
;
A
#
# COMPACT_ATOMS: atom_id res chain seq x y z
N MET A 1 79.81 -20.11 10.27
CA MET A 1 79.79 -21.53 10.69
C MET A 1 78.41 -21.85 11.22
N SER A 2 77.79 -22.92 10.70
CA SER A 2 76.74 -23.77 11.31
C SER A 2 75.55 -23.06 11.99
N GLY A 3 74.32 -23.16 11.50
CA GLY A 3 73.57 -24.39 11.25
C GLY A 3 72.34 -24.34 12.18
N LEU A 4 71.13 -24.17 11.66
CA LEU A 4 70.21 -25.22 11.23
C LEU A 4 69.71 -26.13 12.37
N PHE A 5 68.38 -26.08 12.56
CA PHE A 5 67.45 -27.11 13.03
C PHE A 5 66.91 -27.06 14.48
N THR A 6 65.59 -27.33 14.53
CA THR A 6 64.84 -28.14 15.53
C THR A 6 63.93 -27.30 16.44
N ASN A 7 62.68 -27.07 16.01
CA ASN A 7 61.44 -27.83 16.33
C ASN A 7 60.78 -27.34 17.62
N ALA A 8 59.59 -26.73 17.57
CA ALA A 8 58.25 -27.32 17.42
C ALA A 8 57.57 -27.57 18.77
N THR A 9 56.23 -27.51 18.78
CA THR A 9 55.26 -27.63 19.90
C THR A 9 54.92 -26.28 20.57
N THR A 10 53.69 -25.75 20.61
CA THR A 10 52.35 -26.30 20.35
C THR A 10 51.36 -25.13 20.14
N SER A 11 50.44 -25.25 19.18
CA SER A 11 49.16 -24.51 19.05
C SER A 11 48.17 -24.94 20.17
N PRO A 12 46.95 -24.36 20.40
CA PRO A 12 46.10 -23.66 19.42
C PRO A 12 45.15 -22.50 19.92
N SER A 13 44.68 -21.73 18.93
CA SER A 13 43.29 -21.29 18.71
C SER A 13 42.59 -20.18 19.52
N LEU A 14 41.78 -19.41 18.75
CA LEU A 14 40.64 -18.54 19.09
C LEU A 14 41.06 -17.12 19.52
N THR A 15 40.69 -16.01 18.86
CA THR A 15 39.47 -15.75 18.10
C THR A 15 39.72 -14.56 17.17
N ASP A 16 39.86 -14.85 15.88
CA ASP A 16 39.70 -13.87 14.81
C ASP A 16 38.19 -13.72 14.56
N THR A 17 37.57 -12.72 15.19
CA THR A 17 36.21 -12.28 14.85
C THR A 17 36.26 -10.83 14.44
N SER A 18 36.94 -10.57 13.32
CA SER A 18 36.60 -9.47 12.43
C SER A 18 35.13 -9.64 11.97
N PRO A 19 34.28 -8.61 12.06
CA PRO A 19 32.87 -8.71 11.68
C PRO A 19 32.75 -8.71 10.15
N LYS A 20 32.88 -9.88 9.52
CA LYS A 20 32.72 -10.08 8.07
C LYS A 20 31.44 -10.85 7.68
N SER A 21 30.48 -11.03 8.58
CA SER A 21 29.36 -11.96 8.35
C SER A 21 27.97 -11.33 8.17
N VAL A 22 27.86 -9.99 8.10
CA VAL A 22 26.54 -9.34 7.89
C VAL A 22 26.39 -8.76 6.48
N GLU A 23 27.48 -8.38 5.82
CA GLU A 23 27.42 -7.67 4.54
C GLU A 23 27.37 -8.61 3.31
N ASP A 24 27.85 -9.84 3.45
CA ASP A 24 27.91 -10.80 2.33
C ASP A 24 26.65 -11.70 2.19
N ALA A 25 25.66 -11.56 3.09
CA ALA A 25 24.46 -12.40 3.07
C ALA A 25 23.27 -11.81 2.27
N SER A 26 23.38 -10.58 1.77
CA SER A 26 22.30 -9.91 1.02
C SER A 26 22.40 -9.97 -0.50
N THR A 27 23.41 -10.64 -1.08
CA THR A 27 23.54 -10.76 -2.54
C THR A 27 23.12 -12.16 -3.03
N PRO A 28 21.90 -12.33 -3.60
CA PRO A 28 21.53 -13.58 -4.26
C PRO A 28 22.37 -13.80 -5.55
N PRO A 29 22.69 -15.06 -5.90
CA PRO A 29 23.56 -15.38 -7.03
C PRO A 29 22.91 -15.05 -8.39
N SER A 30 23.77 -14.71 -9.35
CA SER A 30 23.56 -14.13 -10.68
C SER A 30 22.27 -14.53 -11.44
N SER A 31 21.26 -13.66 -11.38
CA SER A 31 20.35 -13.28 -12.49
C SER A 31 19.89 -11.82 -12.34
N SER A 32 20.86 -10.93 -12.09
CA SER A 32 20.71 -9.53 -11.66
C SER A 32 19.67 -8.71 -12.42
N MET A 33 19.53 -8.91 -13.72
CA MET A 33 18.58 -8.17 -14.56
C MET A 33 17.11 -8.49 -14.25
N GLN A 34 16.77 -9.74 -13.92
CA GLN A 34 15.39 -10.11 -13.60
C GLN A 34 14.97 -9.51 -12.25
N TYR A 35 15.83 -9.57 -11.23
CA TYR A 35 15.55 -8.98 -9.91
C TYR A 35 15.45 -7.46 -9.95
N SER A 36 16.28 -6.77 -10.74
CA SER A 36 16.18 -5.32 -10.96
C SER A 36 14.84 -4.94 -11.60
N VAL A 37 14.38 -5.72 -12.58
CA VAL A 37 13.07 -5.49 -13.22
C VAL A 37 11.92 -5.74 -12.24
N TYR A 38 11.98 -6.81 -11.44
CA TYR A 38 10.98 -7.05 -10.38
C TYR A 38 10.95 -5.94 -9.32
N GLN A 39 12.12 -5.39 -8.95
CA GLN A 39 12.22 -4.28 -8.03
C GLN A 39 11.60 -3.00 -8.60
N VAL A 40 11.87 -2.68 -9.87
CA VAL A 40 11.25 -1.53 -10.56
C VAL A 40 9.73 -1.71 -10.63
N TRP A 41 9.24 -2.90 -11.00
CA TRP A 41 7.80 -3.20 -11.02
C TRP A 41 7.14 -3.03 -9.64
N LEU A 42 7.83 -3.40 -8.56
CA LEU A 42 7.33 -3.19 -7.20
C LEU A 42 7.26 -1.71 -6.83
N ILE A 43 8.29 -0.94 -7.15
CA ILE A 43 8.32 0.51 -6.89
C ILE A 43 7.20 1.21 -7.66
N VAL A 44 7.03 0.89 -8.94
CA VAL A 44 5.95 1.46 -9.77
C VAL A 44 4.58 1.13 -9.17
N THR A 45 4.35 -0.10 -8.74
CA THR A 45 3.08 -0.51 -8.13
C THR A 45 2.79 0.27 -6.84
N ILE A 46 3.81 0.44 -5.99
CA ILE A 46 3.68 1.20 -4.74
C ILE A 46 3.37 2.68 -5.03
N SER A 47 4.08 3.29 -5.98
CA SER A 47 3.84 4.68 -6.40
C SER A 47 2.42 4.89 -6.91
N SER A 48 1.89 3.95 -7.72
CA SER A 48 0.51 4.02 -8.19
C SER A 48 -0.51 3.99 -7.05
N CYS A 49 -0.28 3.19 -6.00
CA CYS A 49 -1.15 3.16 -4.83
C CYS A 49 -1.18 4.50 -4.07
N TYR A 50 -0.03 5.17 -3.94
CA TYR A 50 0.04 6.48 -3.28
C TYR A 50 -0.74 7.56 -4.04
N THR A 51 -0.71 7.56 -5.37
CA THR A 51 -1.49 8.50 -6.18
C THR A 51 -3.00 8.29 -5.99
N ILE A 52 -3.44 7.02 -5.97
CA ILE A 52 -4.85 6.68 -5.72
C ILE A 52 -5.26 7.19 -4.33
N PHE A 53 -4.44 6.97 -3.31
CA PHE A 53 -4.73 7.44 -1.95
C PHE A 53 -4.87 8.97 -1.87
N GLY A 54 -3.95 9.72 -2.48
CA GLY A 54 -4.04 11.18 -2.55
C GLY A 54 -5.29 11.69 -3.26
N MET A 55 -5.67 11.05 -4.37
CA MET A 55 -6.90 11.41 -5.10
C MET A 55 -8.17 11.17 -4.28
N ASN A 56 -8.24 10.08 -3.51
CA ASN A 56 -9.40 9.77 -2.67
C ASN A 56 -9.58 10.78 -1.51
N ILE A 57 -8.49 11.39 -1.02
CA ILE A 57 -8.57 12.43 0.02
C ILE A 57 -9.10 13.75 -0.55
N VAL A 58 -8.70 14.12 -1.77
CA VAL A 58 -9.05 15.42 -2.38
C VAL A 58 -10.45 15.41 -2.99
N TRP A 59 -10.90 14.27 -3.53
CA TRP A 59 -12.17 14.15 -4.25
C TRP A 59 -13.42 14.66 -3.50
N PRO A 60 -13.61 14.43 -2.18
CA PRO A 60 -14.77 14.93 -1.45
C PRO A 60 -14.88 16.45 -1.46
N ASN A 61 -13.75 17.16 -1.42
CA ASN A 61 -13.72 18.62 -1.48
C ASN A 61 -14.28 19.11 -2.82
N ILE A 62 -13.92 18.43 -3.90
CA ILE A 62 -14.42 18.72 -5.25
C ILE A 62 -15.93 18.42 -5.31
N LEU A 63 -16.36 17.26 -4.82
CA LEU A 63 -17.77 16.86 -4.80
C LEU A 63 -18.66 17.87 -4.08
N VAL A 64 -18.27 18.32 -2.89
CA VAL A 64 -19.07 19.29 -2.10
C VAL A 64 -19.25 20.60 -2.86
N SER A 65 -18.21 21.07 -3.57
CA SER A 65 -18.30 22.28 -4.38
C SER A 65 -19.24 22.14 -5.59
N HIS A 66 -19.26 20.95 -6.22
CA HIS A 66 -20.17 20.69 -7.33
C HIS A 66 -21.61 20.48 -6.87
N LEU A 67 -21.83 19.80 -5.75
CA LEU A 67 -23.17 19.65 -5.17
C LEU A 67 -23.70 21.00 -4.65
N ALA A 68 -22.85 21.92 -4.19
CA ALA A 68 -23.32 23.25 -3.79
C ALA A 68 -23.93 24.06 -4.95
N VAL A 69 -23.48 23.82 -6.19
CA VAL A 69 -23.92 24.55 -7.39
C VAL A 69 -24.96 23.75 -8.17
N ASP A 70 -24.70 22.46 -8.43
CA ASP A 70 -25.52 21.56 -9.23
C ASP A 70 -25.91 20.30 -8.44
N ASN A 71 -27.16 20.26 -7.97
CA ASN A 71 -27.69 19.14 -7.19
C ASN A 71 -28.43 18.08 -8.01
N THR A 72 -28.35 18.14 -9.34
CA THR A 72 -29.02 17.18 -10.23
C THR A 72 -28.14 15.97 -10.47
N THR A 73 -28.57 14.80 -10.00
CA THR A 73 -27.90 13.54 -10.31
C THR A 73 -28.05 13.17 -11.79
N LEU A 74 -27.28 12.17 -12.24
CA LEU A 74 -27.38 11.56 -13.57
C LEU A 74 -28.81 11.12 -13.95
N PHE A 75 -29.70 10.96 -12.98
CA PHE A 75 -31.09 10.54 -13.14
C PHE A 75 -32.09 11.68 -12.88
N HIS A 76 -31.65 12.93 -13.01
CA HIS A 76 -32.46 14.13 -12.78
C HIS A 76 -33.13 14.18 -11.38
N THR A 77 -32.55 13.52 -10.39
CA THR A 77 -33.02 13.58 -9.00
C THR A 77 -32.31 14.73 -8.30
N GLN A 78 -33.05 15.59 -7.58
CA GLN A 78 -32.44 16.67 -6.82
C GLN A 78 -31.97 16.16 -5.45
N LEU A 79 -30.66 16.15 -5.22
CA LEU A 79 -30.04 15.84 -3.94
C LEU A 79 -29.99 17.12 -3.10
N ASN A 80 -30.96 17.33 -2.22
CA ASN A 80 -30.87 18.42 -1.24
C ASN A 80 -30.16 17.91 0.02
N LEU A 81 -28.86 18.20 0.13
CA LEU A 81 -28.02 17.74 1.24
C LEU A 81 -27.92 18.82 2.32
N SER A 82 -28.16 18.42 3.56
CA SER A 82 -27.87 19.25 4.73
C SER A 82 -26.35 19.46 4.88
N PRO A 83 -25.88 20.60 5.41
CA PRO A 83 -24.46 20.80 5.74
C PRO A 83 -23.87 19.66 6.58
N SER A 84 -24.65 19.15 7.53
CA SER A 84 -24.25 17.99 8.35
C SER A 84 -23.98 16.73 7.52
N GLN A 85 -24.75 16.50 6.47
CA GLN A 85 -24.59 15.34 5.59
C GLN A 85 -23.32 15.46 4.74
N LEU A 86 -22.96 16.67 4.32
CA LEU A 86 -21.71 16.94 3.59
C LEU A 86 -20.49 16.70 4.48
N ASP A 87 -20.54 17.10 5.74
CA ASP A 87 -19.44 16.84 6.70
C ASP A 87 -19.21 15.34 6.92
N TRP A 88 -20.30 14.56 6.96
CA TRP A 88 -20.23 13.10 7.03
C TRP A 88 -19.56 12.46 5.80
N ILE A 89 -19.71 13.04 4.60
CA ILE A 89 -19.01 12.56 3.38
C ILE A 89 -17.50 12.74 3.53
N GLY A 90 -17.04 13.80 4.21
CA GLY A 90 -15.63 14.01 4.52
C GLY A 90 -15.11 13.05 5.58
N SER A 91 -15.85 12.88 6.69
CA SER A 91 -15.37 12.14 7.87
C SER A 91 -15.42 10.62 7.73
N ILE A 92 -16.34 10.07 6.92
CA ILE A 92 -16.49 8.62 6.76
C ILE A 92 -15.20 7.94 6.26
N SER A 93 -14.37 8.63 5.48
CA SER A 93 -13.08 8.11 5.01
C SER A 93 -12.10 7.83 6.15
N SER A 94 -12.12 8.67 7.18
CA SER A 94 -11.26 8.48 8.35
C SER A 94 -11.72 7.27 9.16
N ILE A 95 -13.03 7.11 9.31
CA ILE A 95 -13.65 5.96 9.99
C ILE A 95 -13.37 4.66 9.21
N GLY A 96 -13.57 4.67 7.89
CA GLY A 96 -13.30 3.53 7.01
C GLY A 96 -11.84 3.10 7.08
N SER A 97 -10.91 4.06 7.08
CA SER A 97 -9.48 3.77 7.22
C SER A 97 -9.14 3.11 8.56
N ALA A 98 -9.68 3.63 9.66
CA ALA A 98 -9.48 3.05 10.98
C ALA A 98 -10.01 1.61 11.09
N VAL A 99 -11.19 1.36 10.53
CA VAL A 99 -11.82 0.03 10.53
C VAL A 99 -11.06 -0.95 9.63
N MET A 100 -10.55 -0.50 8.49
CA MET A 100 -9.92 -1.36 7.48
C MET A 100 -8.50 -1.82 7.82
N VAL A 101 -7.78 -1.13 8.73
CA VAL A 101 -6.41 -1.52 9.14
C VAL A 101 -6.36 -2.93 9.74
N ILE A 102 -7.36 -3.30 10.54
CA ILE A 102 -7.44 -4.60 11.22
C ILE A 102 -7.58 -5.77 10.22
N PRO A 103 -8.59 -5.80 9.34
CA PRO A 103 -8.73 -6.87 8.35
C PRO A 103 -7.62 -6.86 7.29
N ALA A 104 -7.06 -5.69 6.95
CA ALA A 104 -5.93 -5.60 6.02
C ALA A 104 -4.71 -6.41 6.51
N GLY A 105 -4.38 -6.33 7.81
CA GLY A 105 -3.31 -7.11 8.42
C GLY A 105 -3.55 -8.62 8.32
N TRP A 106 -4.78 -9.07 8.57
CA TRP A 106 -5.15 -10.49 8.46
C TRP A 106 -5.12 -10.99 7.00
N MET A 107 -5.57 -10.16 6.06
CA MET A 107 -5.66 -10.53 4.65
C MET A 107 -4.28 -10.72 4.00
N VAL A 108 -3.27 -9.94 4.40
CA VAL A 108 -1.89 -10.10 3.91
C VAL A 108 -1.31 -11.46 4.32
N GLY A 109 -1.61 -11.94 5.52
CA GLY A 109 -1.13 -13.24 6.01
C GLY A 109 -1.77 -14.44 5.31
N LYS A 110 -3.03 -14.32 4.86
CA LYS A 110 -3.81 -15.46 4.33
C LYS A 110 -3.93 -15.50 2.80
N LEU A 111 -3.96 -14.35 2.13
CA LEU A 111 -4.39 -14.23 0.73
C LEU A 111 -3.22 -14.11 -0.27
N GLY A 112 -2.00 -13.85 0.21
CA GLY A 112 -0.81 -13.66 -0.61
C GLY A 112 -0.78 -12.31 -1.34
N ARG A 113 0.44 -11.76 -1.52
CA ARG A 113 0.67 -10.36 -1.94
C ARG A 113 -0.02 -9.97 -3.26
N ARG A 114 -0.06 -10.85 -4.26
CA ARG A 114 -0.62 -10.52 -5.60
C ARG A 114 -2.14 -10.61 -5.67
N ARG A 115 -2.76 -11.59 -5.01
CA ARG A 115 -4.22 -11.78 -5.04
C ARG A 115 -4.96 -10.74 -4.20
N GLY A 116 -4.36 -10.33 -3.08
CA GLY A 116 -4.88 -9.22 -2.27
C GLY A 116 -5.01 -7.93 -3.08
N ILE A 117 -3.99 -7.58 -3.87
CA ILE A 117 -4.01 -6.36 -4.70
C ILE A 117 -5.11 -6.42 -5.77
N ILE A 118 -5.32 -7.57 -6.42
CA ILE A 118 -6.36 -7.72 -7.45
C ILE A 118 -7.76 -7.56 -6.83
N ILE A 119 -8.00 -8.18 -5.68
CA ILE A 119 -9.29 -8.10 -4.99
C ILE A 119 -9.54 -6.66 -4.50
N CYS A 120 -8.53 -6.02 -3.89
CA CYS A 120 -8.65 -4.62 -3.49
C CYS A 120 -8.94 -3.69 -4.68
N SER A 121 -8.29 -3.91 -5.82
CA SER A 121 -8.53 -3.13 -7.03
C SER A 121 -9.96 -3.32 -7.57
N PHE A 122 -10.47 -4.56 -7.52
CA PHE A 122 -11.85 -4.85 -7.90
C PHE A 122 -12.87 -4.19 -6.97
N LEU A 123 -12.68 -4.30 -5.65
CA LEU A 123 -13.53 -3.62 -4.65
C LEU A 123 -13.48 -2.10 -4.82
N HIS A 124 -12.30 -1.55 -5.10
CA HIS A 124 -12.13 -0.13 -5.34
C HIS A 124 -12.92 0.34 -6.56
N THR A 125 -12.82 -0.41 -7.67
CA THR A 125 -13.55 -0.08 -8.91
C THR A 125 -15.06 -0.20 -8.70
N LEU A 126 -15.51 -1.21 -7.95
CA LEU A 126 -16.92 -1.41 -7.63
C LEU A 126 -17.48 -0.28 -6.75
N GLY A 127 -16.72 0.17 -5.75
CA GLY A 127 -17.09 1.31 -4.92
C GLY A 127 -17.25 2.59 -5.75
N TRP A 128 -16.28 2.90 -6.61
CA TRP A 128 -16.37 4.04 -7.53
C TRP A 128 -17.54 3.94 -8.51
N LEU A 129 -17.87 2.73 -8.98
CA LEU A 129 -19.03 2.53 -9.84
C LEU A 129 -20.34 2.80 -9.09
N LEU A 130 -20.43 2.35 -7.83
CA LEU A 130 -21.60 2.59 -6.98
C LEU A 130 -21.78 4.08 -6.67
N MET A 131 -20.67 4.81 -6.49
CA MET A 131 -20.65 6.27 -6.35
C MET A 131 -21.18 6.97 -7.60
N ALA A 132 -20.74 6.55 -8.79
CA ALA A 132 -21.16 7.17 -10.05
C ALA A 132 -22.66 6.98 -10.35
N LEU A 133 -23.23 5.85 -9.92
CA LEU A 133 -24.65 5.52 -10.07
C LEU A 133 -25.51 5.96 -8.88
N ALA A 134 -24.98 6.77 -7.96
CA ALA A 134 -25.69 7.07 -6.72
C ALA A 134 -26.94 7.94 -6.94
N PHE A 135 -28.08 7.42 -6.48
CA PHE A 135 -29.39 8.12 -6.49
C PHE A 135 -29.71 8.82 -5.17
N ASN A 136 -29.09 8.35 -4.08
CA ASN A 136 -29.35 8.78 -2.72
C ASN A 136 -28.03 9.07 -2.00
N TYR A 137 -28.08 9.96 -1.03
CA TYR A 137 -26.98 10.26 -0.10
C TYR A 137 -26.28 9.00 0.45
N TYR A 138 -27.06 8.00 0.85
CA TYR A 138 -26.53 6.76 1.42
C TYR A 138 -25.69 5.95 0.42
N MET A 139 -25.99 6.01 -0.90
CA MET A 139 -25.16 5.32 -1.90
C MET A 139 -23.81 6.01 -2.10
N ILE A 140 -23.77 7.35 -1.96
CA ILE A 140 -22.53 8.14 -1.97
C ILE A 140 -21.66 7.83 -0.75
N ILE A 141 -22.27 7.43 0.37
CA ILE A 141 -21.50 7.03 1.56
C ILE A 141 -21.06 5.57 1.48
N LEU A 142 -21.92 4.68 0.98
CA LEU A 142 -21.62 3.25 0.92
C LEU A 142 -20.62 2.89 -0.18
N GLY A 143 -20.56 3.64 -1.27
CA GLY A 143 -19.58 3.43 -2.34
C GLY A 143 -18.17 3.90 -1.98
N LYS A 144 -18.01 4.63 -0.87
CA LYS A 144 -16.76 5.24 -0.43
C LYS A 144 -16.01 4.37 0.57
#